data_AF-A0A955MUZ6-F1
#
_entry.id   AF-A0A955MUZ6-F1
#
_cell.length_a   1.000
_cell.length_b   1.000
_cell.length_c   1.000
_cell.angle_alpha   90.00
_cell.angle_beta   90.00
_cell.angle_gamma   90.00
#
_symmetry.space_group_name_H-M   'P 1'
#
loop_
_entity.id
_entity.type
_entity.pdbx_description
1 polymer ?
#
loop_
_entity_poly.entity_id
_entity_poly.type
_entity_poly.pdbx_seq_one_letter_code
_entity_poly.pdbx_strand_id
1 'polypeptide(L)' 'EKFTGTLKDSSAEGDLRWVREADLFDLELWEGDRIFLKWFLEGRFFSGKFIYEDGKLVDHHVIFHEVAPRE' A
#
# COMPACT_ATOMS: atom_id res chain seq x y z
N GLU A 1 -5.27 17.86 -11.01
CA GLU A 1 -4.98 17.19 -12.30
C GLU A 1 -5.86 15.94 -12.42
N LYS A 2 -6.21 15.50 -13.64
CA LYS A 2 -6.94 14.25 -13.86
C LYS A 2 -6.04 13.30 -14.62
N PHE A 3 -5.82 12.11 -14.07
CA PHE A 3 -5.13 11.04 -14.78
C PHE A 3 -5.96 10.63 -16.02
N THR A 4 -5.29 10.37 -17.14
CA THR A 4 -5.92 9.96 -18.40
C THR A 4 -5.18 8.78 -19.02
N GLY A 5 -5.88 8.01 -19.87
CA GLY A 5 -5.36 6.82 -20.52
C GLY A 5 -6.25 5.61 -20.30
N THR A 6 -5.94 4.52 -20.99
CA THR A 6 -6.61 3.23 -20.84
C THR A 6 -5.67 2.30 -20.07
N LEU A 7 -6.18 1.65 -19.03
CA LEU A 7 -5.43 0.62 -18.32
C LEU A 7 -5.09 -0.51 -19.31
N LYS A 8 -3.82 -0.92 -19.37
CA LYS A 8 -3.43 -2.13 -20.10
C LYS A 8 -3.88 -3.35 -19.31
N ASP A 9 -4.24 -4.44 -19.98
CA ASP A 9 -4.66 -5.65 -19.27
C ASP A 9 -3.49 -6.35 -18.54
N SER A 10 -2.26 -6.21 -19.04
CA SER A 10 -1.06 -6.83 -18.45
C SER A 10 0.24 -6.06 -18.71
N SER A 11 1.26 -6.39 -17.92
CA SER A 11 2.64 -5.94 -18.03
C SER A 11 3.60 -7.15 -17.97
N ALA A 12 4.91 -6.91 -18.07
CA ALA A 12 5.91 -7.96 -17.87
C ALA A 12 5.93 -8.53 -16.43
N GLU A 13 5.29 -7.84 -15.49
CA GLU A 13 5.23 -8.21 -14.07
C GLU A 13 3.92 -8.91 -13.69
N GLY A 14 2.86 -8.82 -14.53
CA GLY A 14 1.58 -9.49 -14.27
C GLY A 14 0.35 -8.78 -14.85
N ASP A 15 -0.83 -9.20 -14.41
CA ASP A 15 -2.12 -8.62 -14.79
C ASP A 15 -2.42 -7.33 -14.03
N LEU A 16 -2.95 -6.32 -14.72
CA LEU A 16 -3.42 -5.09 -14.08
C LEU A 16 -4.94 -5.13 -13.95
N ARG A 17 -5.45 -4.82 -12.76
CA ARG A 17 -6.89 -4.84 -12.47
C ARG A 17 -7.30 -3.65 -11.62
N TRP A 18 -8.48 -3.10 -11.93
CA TRP A 18 -9.17 -2.19 -11.01
C TRP A 18 -9.83 -3.02 -9.91
N VAL A 19 -9.50 -2.71 -8.66
CA VAL A 19 -10.06 -3.37 -7.47
C VAL A 19 -10.79 -2.32 -6.65
N ARG A 20 -11.95 -2.68 -6.08
CA ARG A 20 -12.65 -1.78 -5.16
C ARG A 20 -11.86 -1.71 -3.86
N GLU A 21 -11.77 -0.53 -3.25
CA GLU A 21 -11.05 -0.34 -1.99
C GLU A 21 -11.51 -1.30 -0.88
N ALA A 22 -12.81 -1.59 -0.81
CA ALA A 22 -13.39 -2.53 0.14
C ALA A 22 -12.90 -3.98 -0.04
N ASP A 23 -12.49 -4.37 -1.26
CA ASP A 23 -12.02 -5.72 -1.59
C ASP A 23 -10.48 -5.81 -1.48
N LEU A 24 -9.78 -4.72 -1.15
CA LEU A 24 -8.32 -4.64 -1.23
C LEU A 24 -7.63 -5.64 -0.29
N PHE A 25 -8.16 -5.83 0.92
CA PHE A 25 -7.60 -6.74 1.91
C PHE A 25 -7.96 -8.21 1.66
N ASP A 26 -8.82 -8.51 0.68
CA ASP A 26 -9.15 -9.87 0.27
C ASP A 26 -8.12 -10.44 -0.72
N LEU A 27 -7.25 -9.58 -1.27
CA LEU A 27 -6.17 -9.99 -2.17
C LEU A 27 -5.07 -10.77 -1.42
N GLU A 28 -4.30 -11.56 -2.17
CA GLU A 28 -3.08 -12.21 -1.70
C GLU A 28 -1.95 -11.18 -1.55
N LEU A 29 -2.01 -10.43 -0.46
CA LEU A 29 -1.03 -9.41 -0.09
C LEU A 29 0.08 -9.97 0.81
N TRP A 30 1.27 -9.38 0.71
CA TRP A 30 2.33 -9.59 1.69
C TRP A 30 1.90 -9.07 3.06
N GLU A 31 2.41 -9.67 4.14
CA GLU A 31 2.03 -9.34 5.51
C GLU A 31 2.23 -7.85 5.84
N GLY A 32 3.33 -7.25 5.35
CA GLY A 32 3.64 -5.83 5.52
C GLY A 32 2.71 -4.91 4.72
N ASP A 33 2.22 -5.34 3.56
CA ASP A 33 1.28 -4.55 2.75
C ASP A 33 -0.02 -4.31 3.52
N ARG A 34 -0.51 -5.36 4.17
CA ARG A 34 -1.71 -5.29 5.02
C ARG A 34 -1.56 -4.30 6.18
N ILE A 35 -0.33 -4.05 6.62
CA ILE A 35 -0.04 -3.12 7.71
C ILE A 35 -0.01 -1.69 7.17
N PHE A 36 0.82 -1.39 6.16
CA PHE A 36 0.94 0.01 5.70
C PHE A 36 -0.29 0.50 4.95
N LEU A 37 -1.03 -0.38 4.26
CA LEU A 37 -2.26 0.00 3.57
C LEU A 37 -3.32 0.53 4.53
N LYS A 38 -3.38 0.03 5.77
CA LYS A 38 -4.28 0.58 6.80
C LYS A 38 -3.93 2.03 7.11
N TRP A 39 -2.65 2.31 7.36
CA TRP A 39 -2.20 3.68 7.65
C TRP A 39 -2.42 4.62 6.47
N PHE A 40 -2.24 4.11 5.24
CA PHE A 40 -2.49 4.86 4.02
C PHE A 40 -3.98 5.22 3.87
N LEU A 41 -4.88 4.27 4.09
CA LEU A 41 -6.33 4.50 4.03
C LEU A 41 -6.82 5.42 5.14
N GLU A 42 -6.16 5.42 6.30
CA GLU A 42 -6.37 6.40 7.38
C GLU A 42 -5.85 7.81 7.03
N GLY A 43 -5.25 8.01 5.86
CA GLY A 43 -4.71 9.30 5.42
C GLY A 43 -3.47 9.75 6.20
N ARG A 44 -2.77 8.82 6.84
CA ARG A 44 -1.63 9.14 7.72
C ARG A 44 -0.36 9.29 6.90
N PHE A 45 0.48 10.25 7.28
CA PHE A 45 1.83 10.36 6.73
C PHE A 45 2.80 9.59 7.63
N PHE A 46 3.58 8.69 7.04
CA PHE A 46 4.43 7.78 7.80
C PHE A 46 5.71 7.41 7.05
N SER A 47 6.70 6.94 7.82
CA SER A 47 7.86 6.21 7.33
C SER A 47 7.88 4.84 7.99
N GLY A 48 7.87 3.77 7.20
CA GLY A 48 7.84 2.38 7.67
C GLY A 48 9.09 1.61 7.27
N LYS A 49 9.58 0.74 8.17
CA LYS A 49 10.59 -0.28 7.90
C LYS A 49 9.99 -1.64 8.19
N PHE A 50 10.05 -2.56 7.24
CA PHE A 50 9.54 -3.93 7.36
C PHE A 50 10.70 -4.90 7.18
N ILE A 51 10.85 -5.86 8.11
CA ILE A 51 11.96 -6.82 8.14
C ILE A 51 11.38 -8.20 7.86
N TYR A 52 11.88 -8.85 6.81
CA TYR A 52 11.46 -10.18 6.39
C TYR A 52 12.60 -11.18 6.53
N GLU A 53 12.28 -12.37 7.03
CA GLU A 53 13.16 -13.55 7.03
C GLU A 53 12.41 -14.72 6.40
N ASP A 54 13.02 -15.38 5.42
CA ASP A 54 12.43 -16.49 4.66
C ASP A 54 11.02 -16.20 4.12
N GLY A 55 10.80 -14.97 3.65
CA GLY A 55 9.52 -14.53 3.09
C GLY A 55 8.43 -14.23 4.12
N LYS A 56 8.73 -14.33 5.42
CA LYS A 56 7.81 -14.01 6.52
C LYS A 56 8.17 -12.69 7.17
N LEU A 57 7.18 -11.86 7.46
CA LEU A 57 7.39 -10.63 8.20
C LEU A 57 7.72 -10.96 9.66
N VAL A 58 8.94 -10.65 10.09
CA VAL A 58 9.38 -10.90 11.47
C VAL A 58 9.26 -9.67 12.35
N ASP A 59 9.37 -8.47 11.77
CA ASP A 59 9.31 -7.22 12.52
C ASP A 59 8.98 -6.02 11.63
N HIS A 60 8.44 -4.96 12.22
CA HIS A 60 8.26 -3.68 11.56
C HIS A 60 8.36 -2.50 12.52
N HIS A 61 8.82 -1.37 12.00
CA HIS A 61 8.92 -0.10 12.72
C HIS A 61 8.24 0.99 11.92
N VAL A 62 7.53 1.89 12.59
CA VAL A 62 6.85 3.01 11.95
C VAL A 62 7.04 4.31 12.73
N ILE A 63 7.26 5.39 11.99
CA ILE A 63 7.25 6.76 12.48
C ILE A 63 6.08 7.46 11.79
N PHE A 64 5.15 7.97 12.58
CA PHE A 64 4.06 8.81 12.08
C PHE A 64 4.45 10.27 12.21
N HIS A 65 4.17 11.02 11.15
CA HIS A 65 4.50 12.43 11.06
C HIS A 65 3.21 13.24 11.19
N GLU A 66 3.21 14.24 12.06
CA GLU A 66 2.14 15.22 12.08
C GLU A 66 2.25 16.06 10.80
N VAL A 67 1.23 15.96 9.95
CA VAL A 67 1.12 16.83 8.79
C VAL A 67 0.53 18.13 9.31
N ALA A 68 1.34 19.19 9.44
CA ALA A 68 0.82 20.52 9.68
C ALA A 68 -0.25 20.83 8.60
N PRO A 69 -1.38 21.47 8.96
CA PRO A 69 -2.37 21.87 7.96
C PRO A 69 -1.67 22.64 6.85
N ARG A 70 -1.86 22.23 5.60
CA ARG A 70 -1.45 23.06 4.47
C ARG A 70 -2.38 24.28 4.45
N GLU A 71 -1.82 25.47 4.66
CA GLU A 71 -2.51 26.75 4.41
C GLU A 71 -2.97 26.86 2.94
#